data_AF-A0A9X9S747-F1
#
_entry.id   AF-A0A9X9S747-F1
#
_cell.length_a   1.000
_cell.length_b   1.000
_cell.length_c   1.000
_cell.angle_alpha   90.00
_cell.angle_beta   90.00
_cell.angle_gamma   90.00
#
_symmetry.space_group_name_H-M   'P 1'
#
loop_
_entity.id
_entity.type
_entity.pdbx_description
1 polymer ?
#
loop_
_entity_poly.entity_id
_entity_poly.type
_entity_poly.pdbx_seq_one_letter_code
_entity_poly.pdbx_strand_id
1 'polypeptide(L)'
;MVISDTQRIIHEPNSRRLLEPPFYLRQFEDAFRFIIDEYHIPPHDIGVFIPCAVRKPYSTSPSHRLFHKILNSVYADTSYHVVIFGTCGTVPAELECMYPYAQYHYMLGKCTDQRVKDDFLKIETYRLTEFLEKTKDTYQVRIAYCIGVFREAMVRAAARTGTDLLLYPTDPMIERMYNDDCPFPEGSLSMQEYIDEFTAGLLEAKGKPGVDDVQR
;
A
#
# COMPACT_ATOMS: atom_id res chain seq x y z
N MET A 1 19.47 -56.92 10.96
CA MET A 1 18.77 -56.59 9.71
C MET A 1 17.37 -56.17 10.10
N VAL A 2 17.18 -54.88 10.36
CA VAL A 2 15.92 -54.29 10.85
C VAL A 2 15.59 -53.16 9.89
N ILE A 3 14.54 -53.33 9.09
CA ILE A 3 14.08 -52.33 8.13
C ILE A 3 13.19 -51.37 8.93
N SER A 4 13.66 -50.14 9.08
CA SER A 4 13.03 -49.06 9.83
C SER A 4 11.93 -48.36 9.02
N ASP A 5 10.83 -48.11 9.73
CA ASP A 5 9.69 -47.23 9.46
C ASP A 5 9.77 -46.30 8.25
N THR A 6 8.84 -46.55 7.32
CA THR A 6 8.48 -45.68 6.20
C THR A 6 7.89 -44.37 6.74
N GLN A 7 8.67 -43.29 6.64
CA GLN A 7 8.19 -41.93 6.85
C GLN A 7 7.01 -41.64 5.90
N ARG A 8 5.86 -41.33 6.50
CA ARG A 8 4.72 -40.72 5.81
C ARG A 8 5.20 -39.42 5.17
N ILE A 9 5.21 -39.39 3.85
CA ILE A 9 5.32 -38.15 3.07
C ILE A 9 4.05 -37.35 3.37
N ILE A 10 4.21 -36.32 4.20
CA ILE A 10 3.17 -35.33 4.44
C ILE A 10 3.08 -34.53 3.13
N HIS A 11 2.06 -34.80 2.34
CA HIS A 11 1.78 -34.06 1.12
C HIS A 11 1.31 -32.66 1.54
N GLU A 12 2.19 -31.65 1.50
CA GLU A 12 1.76 -30.25 1.63
C GLU A 12 0.79 -29.92 0.48
N PRO A 13 -0.41 -29.40 0.78
CA PRO A 13 -1.35 -29.03 -0.27
C PRO A 13 -0.87 -27.75 -0.96
N ASN A 14 -0.26 -27.91 -2.14
CA ASN A 14 -0.39 -27.01 -3.28
C ASN A 14 -0.21 -25.49 -2.99
N SER A 15 0.92 -25.08 -2.41
CA SER A 15 1.33 -23.66 -2.38
C SER A 15 1.84 -23.24 -3.76
N ARG A 16 0.92 -23.07 -4.73
CA ARG A 16 1.27 -22.44 -6.01
C ARG A 16 1.50 -20.96 -5.73
N ARG A 17 2.75 -20.61 -5.43
CA ARG A 17 3.19 -19.20 -5.38
C ARG A 17 2.81 -18.54 -6.71
N LEU A 18 2.05 -17.45 -6.64
CA LEU A 18 1.70 -16.66 -7.82
C LEU A 18 2.92 -15.81 -8.20
N LEU A 19 3.53 -16.12 -9.35
CA LEU A 19 4.77 -15.48 -9.82
C LEU A 19 4.54 -14.50 -10.99
N GLU A 20 3.40 -14.63 -11.67
CA GLU A 20 2.97 -13.69 -12.70
C GLU A 20 2.61 -12.33 -12.08
N PRO A 21 2.65 -11.23 -12.86
CA PRO A 21 2.25 -9.92 -12.36
C PRO A 21 0.83 -9.99 -11.75
N PRO A 22 0.68 -9.74 -10.44
CA PRO A 22 -0.56 -10.01 -9.70
C PRO A 22 -1.76 -9.23 -10.25
N PHE A 23 -1.53 -8.04 -10.79
CA PHE A 23 -2.57 -7.21 -11.39
C PHE A 23 -3.18 -7.79 -12.69
N TYR A 24 -2.58 -8.81 -13.31
CA TYR A 24 -3.22 -9.55 -14.42
C TYR A 24 -4.03 -10.76 -13.96
N LEU A 25 -3.82 -11.21 -12.73
CA LEU A 25 -4.41 -12.44 -12.24
C LEU A 25 -5.85 -12.19 -11.79
N ARG A 26 -6.77 -13.01 -12.29
CA ARG A 26 -8.21 -12.92 -11.99
C ARG A 26 -8.48 -12.90 -10.49
N GLN A 27 -7.72 -13.64 -9.70
CA GLN A 27 -7.91 -13.72 -8.25
C GLN A 27 -7.71 -12.37 -7.55
N PHE A 28 -6.85 -11.50 -8.08
CA PHE A 28 -6.68 -10.15 -7.55
C PHE A 28 -7.82 -9.23 -7.96
N GLU A 29 -8.40 -9.44 -9.14
CA GLU A 29 -9.61 -8.72 -9.57
C GLU A 29 -10.81 -9.13 -8.73
N ASP A 30 -11.03 -10.44 -8.55
CA ASP A 30 -12.14 -10.96 -7.75
C ASP A 30 -12.04 -10.48 -6.28
N ALA A 31 -10.84 -10.51 -5.68
CA ALA A 31 -10.61 -10.01 -4.33
C ALA A 31 -10.82 -8.48 -4.23
N PHE A 32 -10.40 -7.73 -5.25
CA PHE A 32 -10.64 -6.30 -5.32
C PHE A 32 -12.14 -5.98 -5.45
N ARG A 33 -12.89 -6.74 -6.27
CA ARG A 33 -14.34 -6.61 -6.37
C ARG A 33 -15.06 -6.93 -5.08
N PHE A 34 -14.64 -7.95 -4.34
CA PHE A 34 -15.15 -8.17 -2.98
C PHE A 34 -14.95 -6.95 -2.07
N ILE A 35 -13.77 -6.32 -2.10
CA ILE A 35 -13.51 -5.11 -1.30
C ILE A 35 -14.44 -3.96 -1.70
N ILE A 36 -14.64 -3.76 -3.00
CA ILE A 36 -15.44 -2.65 -3.50
C ILE A 36 -16.93 -2.88 -3.31
N ASP A 37 -17.42 -4.07 -3.64
CA ASP A 37 -18.85 -4.36 -3.76
C ASP A 37 -19.45 -4.87 -2.44
N GLU A 38 -18.68 -5.54 -1.59
CA GLU A 38 -19.21 -6.27 -0.42
C GLU A 38 -18.61 -5.82 0.92
N TYR A 39 -17.30 -5.55 0.97
CA TYR A 39 -16.65 -5.21 2.23
C TYR A 39 -17.04 -3.81 2.74
N HIS A 40 -17.41 -3.71 4.01
CA HIS A 40 -17.67 -2.44 4.66
C HIS A 40 -16.37 -1.87 5.24
N ILE A 41 -15.95 -0.70 4.75
CA ILE A 41 -14.77 -0.02 5.25
C ILE A 41 -15.13 0.70 6.55
N PRO A 42 -14.51 0.33 7.70
CA PRO A 42 -14.82 0.97 8.98
C PRO A 42 -14.44 2.46 8.95
N PRO A 43 -15.26 3.35 9.56
CA PRO A 43 -14.98 4.78 9.61
C PRO A 43 -13.75 5.06 10.48
N HIS A 44 -12.87 5.93 9.99
CA HIS A 44 -11.67 6.40 10.68
C HIS A 44 -11.40 7.85 10.28
N ASP A 45 -10.85 8.66 11.18
CA ASP A 45 -10.57 10.06 10.86
C ASP A 45 -9.53 10.19 9.75
N ILE A 46 -8.52 9.32 9.76
CA ILE A 46 -7.37 9.39 8.88
C ILE A 46 -7.24 8.11 8.04
N GLY A 47 -7.26 8.24 6.71
CA GLY A 47 -6.88 7.17 5.78
C GLY A 47 -5.43 7.30 5.36
N VAL A 48 -4.60 6.28 5.62
CA VAL A 48 -3.17 6.27 5.29
C VAL A 48 -2.89 5.25 4.20
N PHE A 49 -2.49 5.72 3.02
CA PHE A 49 -2.22 4.91 1.84
C PHE A 49 -0.72 4.66 1.70
N ILE A 50 -0.30 3.39 1.80
CA ILE A 50 1.11 2.98 1.66
C ILE A 50 1.28 1.87 0.61
N PRO A 51 2.39 1.89 -0.17
CA PRO A 51 2.64 0.85 -1.15
C PRO A 51 2.79 -0.56 -0.54
N CYS A 52 2.41 -1.55 -1.32
CA CYS A 52 2.61 -2.97 -1.04
C CYS A 52 4.10 -3.31 -0.86
N ALA A 53 4.37 -4.40 -0.15
CA ALA A 53 5.73 -4.87 0.09
C ALA A 53 5.98 -6.24 -0.53
N VAL A 54 7.25 -6.56 -0.80
CA VAL A 54 7.65 -7.89 -1.31
C VAL A 54 7.37 -8.98 -0.27
N ARG A 55 7.65 -8.70 1.00
CA ARG A 55 7.37 -9.58 2.13
C ARG A 55 5.89 -9.48 2.52
N LYS A 56 5.25 -10.65 2.67
CA LYS A 56 3.85 -10.81 3.10
C LYS A 56 3.82 -11.64 4.39
N PRO A 57 2.83 -11.42 5.29
CA PRO A 57 1.89 -10.29 5.26
C PRO A 57 2.65 -8.96 5.38
N TYR A 58 2.13 -7.91 4.76
CA TYR A 58 2.88 -6.68 4.49
C TYR A 58 3.30 -5.97 5.78
N SER A 59 2.45 -5.99 6.81
CA SER A 59 2.75 -5.48 8.16
C SER A 59 4.06 -6.03 8.75
N THR A 60 4.49 -7.21 8.33
CA THR A 60 5.75 -7.83 8.78
C THR A 60 6.97 -7.41 7.97
N SER A 61 6.80 -6.63 6.91
CA SER A 61 7.89 -6.10 6.10
C SER A 61 8.66 -5.00 6.85
N PRO A 62 9.99 -4.86 6.63
CA PRO A 62 10.76 -3.80 7.27
C PRO A 62 10.20 -2.39 7.02
N SER A 63 9.74 -2.11 5.79
CA SER A 63 9.15 -0.81 5.43
C SER A 63 7.83 -0.57 6.16
N HIS A 64 6.90 -1.53 6.18
CA HIS A 64 5.63 -1.34 6.89
C HIS A 64 5.83 -1.19 8.39
N ARG A 65 6.72 -1.98 9.02
CA ARG A 65 7.05 -1.79 10.45
C ARG A 65 7.60 -0.39 10.74
N LEU A 66 8.41 0.15 9.83
CA LEU A 66 8.91 1.52 9.94
C LEU A 66 7.75 2.53 9.83
N PHE A 67 6.87 2.37 8.83
CA PHE A 67 5.75 3.29 8.62
C PHE A 67 4.78 3.26 9.80
N HIS A 68 4.42 2.08 10.31
CA HIS A 68 3.62 1.95 11.53
C HIS A 68 4.30 2.58 12.75
N LYS A 69 5.62 2.42 12.91
CA LYS A 69 6.36 3.08 14.00
C LYS A 69 6.24 4.61 13.93
N ILE A 70 6.33 5.18 12.73
CA ILE A 70 6.18 6.63 12.51
C ILE A 70 4.74 7.05 12.81
N LEU A 71 3.74 6.37 12.26
CA LEU A 71 2.32 6.67 12.49
C LEU A 71 1.97 6.62 13.98
N ASN A 72 2.37 5.56 14.69
CA ASN A 72 2.12 5.37 16.12
C ASN A 72 2.87 6.37 17.01
N SER A 73 3.89 7.05 16.47
CA SER A 73 4.56 8.14 17.19
C SER A 73 3.77 9.45 17.16
N VAL A 74 2.83 9.59 16.21
CA VAL A 74 2.03 10.81 15.99
C VAL A 74 0.57 10.61 16.40
N TYR A 75 -0.01 9.46 16.07
CA TYR A 75 -1.42 9.13 16.26
C TYR A 75 -1.60 7.94 17.19
N ALA A 76 -2.75 7.87 17.86
CA ALA A 76 -3.19 6.64 18.48
C ALA A 76 -3.61 5.64 17.40
N ASP A 77 -3.40 4.34 17.65
CA ASP A 77 -3.72 3.26 16.70
C ASP A 77 -5.18 3.27 16.22
N THR A 78 -6.10 3.83 17.02
CA THR A 78 -7.53 3.92 16.68
C THR A 78 -7.89 5.10 15.78
N SER A 79 -6.97 6.03 15.55
CA SER A 79 -7.24 7.28 14.81
C SER A 79 -7.00 7.17 13.30
N TYR A 80 -6.29 6.12 12.85
CA TYR A 80 -5.92 5.98 11.44
C TYR A 80 -6.21 4.57 10.91
N HIS A 81 -6.56 4.49 9.64
CA HIS A 81 -6.77 3.25 8.90
C HIS A 81 -5.73 3.14 7.79
N VAL A 82 -4.93 2.07 7.81
CA VAL A 82 -3.95 1.79 6.76
C VAL A 82 -4.60 1.07 5.59
N VAL A 83 -4.42 1.64 4.40
CA VAL A 83 -4.79 1.06 3.12
C VAL A 83 -3.50 0.79 2.34
N ILE A 84 -3.32 -0.46 1.95
CA ILE A 84 -2.15 -0.91 1.21
C ILE A 84 -2.52 -0.92 -0.28
N PHE A 85 -1.65 -0.42 -1.14
CA PHE A 85 -1.94 -0.36 -2.59
C PHE A 85 -0.71 -0.70 -3.44
N GLY A 86 -0.90 -0.96 -4.73
CA GLY A 86 0.18 -1.24 -5.66
C GLY A 86 -0.06 -2.52 -6.45
N THR A 87 0.97 -3.35 -6.64
CA THR A 87 0.86 -4.50 -7.57
C THR A 87 -0.29 -5.46 -7.23
N CYS A 88 -0.68 -5.53 -5.95
CA CYS A 88 -1.82 -6.30 -5.48
C CYS A 88 -3.19 -5.64 -5.69
N GLY A 89 -3.28 -4.41 -6.19
CA GLY A 89 -4.48 -3.58 -6.02
C GLY A 89 -4.57 -2.95 -4.63
N THR A 90 -5.71 -2.33 -4.34
CA THR A 90 -5.98 -1.60 -3.09
C THR A 90 -6.64 -2.51 -2.05
N VAL A 91 -6.04 -2.62 -0.87
CA VAL A 91 -6.45 -3.55 0.21
C VAL A 91 -6.34 -2.90 1.60
N PRO A 92 -7.44 -2.84 2.37
CA PRO A 92 -7.40 -2.52 3.80
C PRO A 92 -6.43 -3.43 4.56
N ALA A 93 -5.60 -2.90 5.46
CA ALA A 93 -4.53 -3.65 6.09
C ALA A 93 -5.01 -4.89 6.87
N GLU A 94 -6.21 -4.85 7.45
CA GLU A 94 -6.84 -5.97 8.14
C GLU A 94 -7.16 -7.16 7.21
N LEU A 95 -7.19 -6.94 5.90
CA LEU A 95 -7.41 -7.96 4.87
C LEU A 95 -6.11 -8.48 4.23
N GLU A 96 -4.92 -8.07 4.70
CA GLU A 96 -3.66 -8.42 4.04
C GLU A 96 -3.34 -9.94 4.01
N CYS A 97 -3.92 -10.70 4.93
CA CYS A 97 -3.80 -12.15 5.00
C CYS A 97 -4.84 -12.89 4.13
N MET A 98 -5.83 -12.17 3.60
CA MET A 98 -6.84 -12.75 2.72
C MET A 98 -6.19 -13.20 1.40
N TYR A 99 -6.71 -14.29 0.81
CA TYR A 99 -6.32 -14.68 -0.53
C TYR A 99 -6.77 -13.63 -1.57
N PRO A 100 -5.91 -13.22 -2.52
CA PRO A 100 -4.57 -13.73 -2.84
C PRO A 100 -3.39 -12.92 -2.23
N TYR A 101 -3.64 -11.92 -1.39
CA TYR A 101 -2.68 -10.90 -0.97
C TYR A 101 -1.43 -11.45 -0.27
N ALA A 102 -1.57 -12.50 0.55
CA ALA A 102 -0.43 -13.12 1.22
C ALA A 102 0.32 -14.18 0.38
N GLN A 103 -0.17 -14.55 -0.81
CA GLN A 103 0.28 -15.74 -1.56
C GLN A 103 1.13 -15.45 -2.81
N TYR A 104 1.27 -14.18 -3.21
CA TYR A 104 2.05 -13.81 -4.40
C TYR A 104 3.46 -13.34 -4.07
N HIS A 105 4.36 -13.52 -5.04
CA HIS A 105 5.71 -12.99 -4.98
C HIS A 105 6.04 -12.27 -6.28
N TYR A 106 5.95 -10.94 -6.28
CA TYR A 106 6.23 -10.09 -7.42
C TYR A 106 6.86 -8.77 -6.98
N MET A 107 7.76 -8.22 -7.81
CA MET A 107 8.46 -6.96 -7.56
C MET A 107 8.51 -6.14 -8.86
N LEU A 108 7.66 -5.12 -8.97
CA LEU A 108 7.56 -4.27 -10.16
C LEU A 108 8.86 -3.51 -10.45
N GLY A 109 9.62 -3.12 -9.43
CA GLY A 109 10.88 -2.39 -9.60
C GLY A 109 11.96 -3.12 -10.39
N LYS A 110 11.83 -4.45 -10.58
CA LYS A 110 12.73 -5.25 -11.45
C LYS A 110 12.19 -5.46 -12.86
N CYS A 111 10.99 -4.98 -13.15
CA CYS A 111 10.38 -5.11 -14.46
C CYS A 111 11.00 -4.10 -15.43
N THR A 112 11.58 -4.59 -16.52
CA THR A 112 12.10 -3.75 -17.62
C THR A 112 11.11 -3.59 -18.76
N ASP A 113 10.06 -4.43 -18.81
CA ASP A 113 9.02 -4.36 -19.82
C ASP A 113 8.13 -3.12 -19.59
N GLN A 114 8.18 -2.18 -20.54
CA GLN A 114 7.41 -0.95 -20.47
C GLN A 114 5.90 -1.20 -20.55
N ARG A 115 5.47 -2.18 -21.34
CA ARG A 115 4.05 -2.52 -21.46
C ARG A 115 3.48 -2.97 -20.11
N VAL A 116 4.25 -3.78 -19.37
CA VAL A 116 3.84 -4.23 -18.03
C VAL A 116 3.76 -3.07 -17.03
N LYS A 117 4.62 -2.06 -17.15
CA LYS A 117 4.55 -0.83 -16.33
C LYS A 117 3.33 0.01 -16.69
N ASP A 118 3.03 0.16 -17.98
CA ASP A 118 1.89 0.93 -18.48
C ASP A 118 0.57 0.26 -18.06
N ASP A 119 0.50 -1.07 -18.18
CA ASP A 119 -0.64 -1.86 -17.75
C ASP A 119 -0.82 -1.82 -16.22
N PHE A 120 0.27 -1.91 -15.45
CA PHE A 120 0.24 -1.68 -14.00
C PHE A 120 -0.37 -0.31 -13.69
N LEU A 121 0.17 0.75 -14.29
CA LEU A 121 -0.29 2.12 -14.04
C LEU A 121 -1.78 2.27 -14.36
N LYS A 122 -2.22 1.73 -15.51
CA LYS A 122 -3.64 1.76 -15.91
C LYS A 122 -4.54 1.03 -14.92
N ILE A 123 -4.19 -0.21 -14.57
CA ILE A 123 -5.00 -1.06 -13.68
C ILE A 123 -5.02 -0.47 -12.27
N GLU A 124 -3.87 -0.05 -11.75
CA GLU A 124 -3.78 0.49 -10.40
C GLU A 124 -4.49 1.84 -10.27
N THR A 125 -4.41 2.72 -11.28
CA THR A 125 -5.22 3.95 -11.28
C THR A 125 -6.71 3.62 -11.25
N TYR A 126 -7.18 2.63 -12.02
CA TYR A 126 -8.58 2.20 -11.96
C TYR A 126 -8.97 1.72 -10.56
N ARG A 127 -8.16 0.85 -9.95
CA ARG A 127 -8.46 0.29 -8.63
C ARG A 127 -8.48 1.34 -7.53
N LEU A 128 -7.52 2.26 -7.57
CA LEU A 128 -7.47 3.41 -6.66
C LEU A 128 -8.66 4.34 -6.87
N THR A 129 -9.08 4.64 -8.10
CA THR A 129 -10.25 5.48 -8.37
C THR A 129 -11.50 4.93 -7.68
N GLU A 130 -11.81 3.65 -7.88
CA GLU A 130 -12.98 3.01 -7.26
C GLU A 130 -12.90 3.00 -5.73
N PHE A 131 -11.71 2.75 -5.18
CA PHE A 131 -11.54 2.73 -3.73
C PHE A 131 -11.68 4.14 -3.11
N LEU A 132 -11.12 5.16 -3.76
CA LEU A 132 -11.26 6.56 -3.33
C LEU A 132 -12.72 7.02 -3.42
N GLU A 133 -13.47 6.60 -4.44
CA GLU A 133 -14.92 6.87 -4.56
C GLU A 133 -15.72 6.18 -3.45
N LYS A 134 -15.46 4.88 -3.21
CA LYS A 134 -16.10 4.12 -2.14
C LYS A 134 -15.87 4.75 -0.77
N THR A 135 -14.67 5.29 -0.55
CA THR A 135 -14.25 5.82 0.75
C THR A 135 -14.38 7.34 0.87
N LYS A 136 -15.08 8.01 -0.06
CA LYS A 136 -15.17 9.49 -0.12
C LYS A 136 -15.67 10.14 1.18
N ASP A 137 -16.60 9.47 1.87
CA ASP A 137 -17.21 9.93 3.13
C ASP A 137 -16.67 9.17 4.36
N THR A 138 -15.65 8.33 4.18
CA THR A 138 -15.11 7.47 5.24
C THR A 138 -13.98 8.13 6.02
N TYR A 139 -13.13 8.91 5.33
CA TYR A 139 -11.95 9.55 5.90
C TYR A 139 -12.09 11.08 5.85
N GLN A 140 -11.80 11.74 6.96
CA GLN A 140 -11.72 13.21 7.02
C GLN A 140 -10.43 13.71 6.37
N VAL A 141 -9.31 13.03 6.67
CA VAL A 141 -7.99 13.33 6.10
C VAL A 141 -7.47 12.08 5.41
N ARG A 142 -6.89 12.25 4.21
CA ARG A 142 -6.21 11.17 3.49
C ARG A 142 -4.77 11.54 3.28
N ILE A 143 -3.88 10.59 3.58
CA ILE A 143 -2.44 10.77 3.49
C ILE A 143 -1.88 9.63 2.66
N ALA A 144 -1.13 9.92 1.61
CA ALA A 144 -0.46 8.92 0.80
C ALA A 144 1.05 9.06 0.93
N TYR A 145 1.75 7.97 1.26
CA TYR A 145 3.21 7.94 1.37
C TYR A 145 3.81 7.07 0.26
N CYS A 146 4.10 7.67 -0.89
CA CYS A 146 4.47 6.95 -2.10
C CYS A 146 5.32 7.75 -3.10
N ILE A 147 6.09 7.02 -3.90
CA ILE A 147 6.99 7.53 -4.95
C ILE A 147 6.81 6.74 -6.26
N GLY A 148 7.39 7.24 -7.35
CA GLY A 148 7.44 6.62 -8.67
C GLY A 148 6.07 6.33 -9.26
N VAL A 149 5.98 5.23 -10.03
CA VAL A 149 4.74 4.82 -10.72
C VAL A 149 3.57 4.55 -9.76
N PHE A 150 3.83 4.22 -8.49
CA PHE A 150 2.78 4.08 -7.47
C PHE A 150 2.19 5.44 -7.10
N ARG A 151 3.04 6.46 -6.92
CA ARG A 151 2.62 7.85 -6.72
C ARG A 151 1.84 8.36 -7.91
N GLU A 152 2.33 8.11 -9.11
CA GLU A 152 1.64 8.50 -10.34
C GLU A 152 0.23 7.90 -10.42
N ALA A 153 0.07 6.62 -10.10
CA ALA A 153 -1.24 5.97 -10.07
C ALA A 153 -2.19 6.64 -9.06
N MET A 154 -1.70 6.98 -7.87
CA MET A 154 -2.45 7.68 -6.82
C MET A 154 -2.87 9.09 -7.27
N VAL A 155 -1.95 9.89 -7.82
CA VAL A 155 -2.22 11.25 -8.30
C VAL A 155 -3.28 11.23 -9.40
N ARG A 156 -3.16 10.32 -10.36
CA ARG A 156 -4.16 10.16 -11.44
C ARG A 156 -5.53 9.76 -10.89
N ALA A 157 -5.58 8.87 -9.90
CA ALA A 157 -6.82 8.42 -9.30
C ALA A 157 -7.51 9.57 -8.53
N ALA A 158 -6.75 10.27 -7.69
CA ALA A 158 -7.21 11.42 -6.92
C ALA A 158 -7.78 12.53 -7.80
N ALA A 159 -7.10 12.84 -8.91
CA ALA A 159 -7.56 13.83 -9.88
C ALA A 159 -8.89 13.43 -10.55
N ARG A 160 -9.14 12.13 -10.77
CA ARG A 160 -10.40 11.63 -11.35
C ARG A 160 -11.58 11.74 -10.39
N THR A 161 -11.32 11.57 -9.11
CA THR A 161 -12.35 11.54 -8.06
C THR A 161 -12.53 12.89 -7.37
N GLY A 162 -11.65 13.87 -7.64
CA GLY A 162 -11.61 15.13 -6.90
C GLY A 162 -11.24 14.93 -5.42
N THR A 163 -10.49 13.87 -5.10
CA THR A 163 -10.12 13.54 -3.72
C THR A 163 -8.89 14.33 -3.29
N ASP A 164 -9.03 15.11 -2.22
CA ASP A 164 -7.91 15.76 -1.56
C ASP A 164 -7.04 14.74 -0.80
N LEU A 165 -5.73 14.79 -1.03
CA LEU A 165 -4.72 13.93 -0.43
C LEU A 165 -3.51 14.75 0.01
N LEU A 166 -3.03 14.51 1.22
CA LEU A 166 -1.70 14.92 1.63
C LEU A 166 -0.70 13.90 1.11
N LEU A 167 0.14 14.32 0.16
CA LEU A 167 1.01 13.42 -0.58
C LEU A 167 2.46 13.61 -0.15
N TYR A 168 3.06 12.55 0.40
CA TYR A 168 4.43 12.53 0.90
C TYR A 168 5.24 11.41 0.21
N PRO A 169 6.56 11.58 0.02
CA PRO A 169 7.28 12.85 0.13
C PRO A 169 6.69 13.91 -0.81
N THR A 170 6.91 15.20 -0.58
CA THR A 170 6.42 16.24 -1.49
C THR A 170 7.19 16.22 -2.81
N ASP A 171 6.63 16.79 -3.88
CA ASP A 171 7.37 16.86 -5.16
C ASP A 171 8.71 17.63 -5.02
N PRO A 172 8.79 18.77 -4.30
CA PRO A 172 10.07 19.43 -4.01
C PRO A 172 11.08 18.55 -3.27
N MET A 173 10.60 17.68 -2.37
CA MET A 173 11.46 16.73 -1.66
C MET A 173 11.99 15.65 -2.60
N ILE A 174 11.14 15.08 -3.46
CA ILE A 174 11.55 14.09 -4.45
C ILE A 174 12.57 14.69 -5.40
N GLU A 175 12.31 15.89 -5.94
CA GLU A 175 13.25 16.61 -6.82
C GLU A 175 14.62 16.84 -6.17
N ARG A 176 14.63 17.19 -4.88
CA ARG A 176 15.86 17.41 -4.12
C ARG A 176 16.67 16.12 -3.90
N MET A 177 15.97 15.00 -3.67
CA MET A 177 16.61 13.71 -3.39
C MET A 177 16.90 12.90 -4.65
N TYR A 178 16.43 13.36 -5.81
CA TYR A 178 16.56 12.67 -7.08
C TYR A 178 18.03 12.51 -7.48
N ASN A 179 18.44 11.29 -7.82
CA ASN A 179 19.81 10.98 -8.20
C ASN A 179 19.88 10.03 -9.40
N ASP A 180 20.23 10.58 -10.57
CA ASP A 180 20.36 9.82 -11.83
C ASP A 180 21.44 8.73 -11.79
N ASP A 181 22.41 8.81 -10.87
CA ASP A 181 23.46 7.80 -10.71
C ASP A 181 22.97 6.52 -10.00
N CYS A 182 21.73 6.53 -9.47
CA CYS A 182 21.14 5.41 -8.77
C CYS A 182 20.17 4.61 -9.66
N PRO A 183 20.13 3.26 -9.56
CA PRO A 183 19.15 2.44 -10.28
C PRO A 183 17.68 2.77 -9.96
N PHE A 184 17.44 3.41 -8.82
CA PHE A 184 16.16 3.96 -8.40
C PHE A 184 16.39 5.45 -8.10
N PRO A 185 16.23 6.35 -9.09
CA PRO A 185 16.62 7.75 -8.92
C PRO A 185 15.86 8.49 -7.82
N GLU A 186 14.59 8.16 -7.60
CA GLU A 186 13.78 8.70 -6.50
C GLU A 186 14.10 8.08 -5.13
N GLY A 187 15.00 7.10 -5.07
CA GLY A 187 15.46 6.47 -3.84
C GLY A 187 14.42 5.53 -3.20
N SER A 188 14.34 5.58 -1.87
CA SER A 188 13.50 4.69 -1.06
C SER A 188 12.70 5.48 -0.03
N LEU A 189 11.45 5.10 0.20
CA LEU A 189 10.60 5.62 1.28
C LEU A 189 11.16 5.37 2.70
N SER A 190 12.30 4.69 2.83
CA SER A 190 13.04 4.54 4.09
C SER A 190 14.25 5.47 4.21
N MET A 191 14.44 6.40 3.28
CA MET A 191 15.45 7.46 3.40
C MET A 191 15.06 8.44 4.51
N GLN A 192 16.06 8.95 5.24
CA GLN A 192 15.82 9.75 6.44
C GLN A 192 15.09 11.05 6.10
N GLU A 193 15.41 11.69 4.98
CA GLU A 193 14.81 12.94 4.53
C GLU A 193 13.31 12.77 4.25
N TYR A 194 12.92 11.64 3.67
CA TYR A 194 11.52 11.30 3.41
C TYR A 194 10.79 10.97 4.71
N ILE A 195 11.44 10.26 5.64
CA ILE A 195 10.89 9.95 6.96
C ILE A 195 10.65 11.24 7.76
N ASP A 196 11.62 12.16 7.75
CA ASP A 196 11.55 13.42 8.48
C ASP A 196 10.42 14.30 7.94
N GLU A 197 10.32 14.46 6.61
CA GLU A 197 9.24 15.22 5.99
C GLU A 197 7.88 14.57 6.24
N PHE A 198 7.78 13.25 6.10
CA PHE A 198 6.55 12.54 6.37
C PHE A 198 6.11 12.72 7.83
N THR A 199 7.03 12.59 8.79
CA THR A 199 6.74 12.79 10.22
C THR A 199 6.28 14.22 10.51
N ALA A 200 6.94 15.23 9.95
CA ALA A 200 6.52 16.63 10.08
C ALA A 200 5.13 16.86 9.49
N GLY A 201 4.85 16.33 8.30
CA GLY A 201 3.55 16.41 7.64
C GLY A 201 2.42 15.74 8.44
N LEU A 202 2.70 14.60 9.08
CA LEU A 202 1.74 13.95 9.98
C LEU A 202 1.44 14.84 11.21
N LEU A 203 2.44 15.49 11.81
CA LEU A 203 2.23 16.40 12.95
C LEU A 203 1.39 17.63 12.56
N GLU A 204 1.61 18.19 11.36
CA GLU A 204 0.83 19.29 10.83
C GLU A 204 -0.63 18.88 10.53
N ALA A 205 -0.83 17.69 9.96
CA ALA A 205 -2.16 17.17 9.68
C ALA A 205 -2.99 16.93 10.96
N LYS A 206 -2.33 16.50 12.04
CA LYS A 206 -2.94 16.34 13.37
C LYS A 206 -3.48 17.65 13.94
N GLY A 207 -2.76 18.76 13.75
CA GLY A 207 -3.11 20.08 14.29
C GLY A 207 -4.22 20.84 13.56
N LYS A 208 -4.84 20.26 12.52
CA LYS A 208 -5.97 20.87 11.80
C LYS A 208 -7.28 20.58 12.54
N PRO A 209 -8.18 21.57 12.72
CA PRO A 209 -9.47 21.35 13.38
C PRO A 209 -10.28 20.28 12.64
N GLY A 210 -10.63 19.21 13.36
CA GLY A 210 -11.27 17.99 12.83
C GLY A 210 -10.72 16.67 13.39
N VAL A 211 -9.47 16.67 13.90
CA VAL A 211 -8.81 15.46 14.46
C VAL A 211 -8.82 15.41 15.99
N ASP A 212 -8.94 16.55 16.68
CA ASP A 212 -8.81 16.65 18.14
C ASP A 212 -10.13 16.65 18.94
N ASP A 213 -11.30 16.59 18.27
CA ASP A 213 -12.60 16.80 18.94
C ASP A 213 -13.19 15.57 19.68
N VAL A 214 -12.40 14.52 19.90
CA VAL A 214 -12.84 13.31 20.63
C VAL A 214 -12.00 13.06 21.88
N GLN A 215 -11.65 14.12 22.61
CA GLN A 215 -11.19 14.03 24.00
C GLN A 215 -11.83 15.05 24.94
N ARG A 216 -13.09 15.43 24.71
CA ARG A 216 -13.94 16.08 25.72
C ARG A 216 -15.33 15.46 25.80
#